data_AF-A0A848Z990-F1
#
_entry.id   AF-A0A848Z990-F1
#
_cell.length_a   1.000
_cell.length_b   1.000
_cell.length_c   1.000
_cell.angle_alpha   90.00
_cell.angle_beta   90.00
_cell.angle_gamma   90.00
#
_symmetry.space_group_name_H-M   'P 1'
#
loop_
_entity.id
_entity.type
_entity.pdbx_description
1 polymer ?
#
loop_
_entity_poly.entity_id
_entity_poly.type
_entity_poly.pdbx_seq_one_letter_code
_entity_poly.pdbx_strand_id
1 'polypeptide(L)'
;MNTMPRLAALAAAALVATACTYRQPAGNLVSQRLTWFSYLGAEDIRAACGPRTPTRYRLVYNADFVKQARGYDVWDTRDGAVIDQVVDRGLTLARDTPVAEIGVPVRARARLDAAEFEQFRALLRASGAFEPPPVGLRLNSRGYYWVVGGCHEGRFFLTGYDYPSARFERIRFAEFLAARDRTGVAYPRLPEPGLARFEARCARVRGGTPDNPICFEVEIGADGLVGLNTFD
;
A
#
# COMPACT_ATOMS: atom_id res chain seq x y z
N MET A 1 45.71 -28.46 47.52
CA MET A 1 44.33 -28.32 48.01
C MET A 1 43.53 -27.57 46.96
N ASN A 2 42.55 -28.28 46.38
CA ASN A 2 41.73 -27.88 45.24
C ASN A 2 40.67 -26.86 45.63
N THR A 3 40.48 -25.81 44.82
CA THR A 3 39.25 -25.01 44.80
C THR A 3 38.96 -24.43 43.40
N MET A 4 38.56 -25.29 42.46
CA MET A 4 37.48 -24.99 41.50
C MET A 4 36.29 -25.85 41.97
N PRO A 5 35.06 -25.34 42.17
CA PRO A 5 34.21 -24.92 41.04
C PRO A 5 33.09 -23.92 41.42
N ARG A 6 33.10 -22.67 40.93
CA ARG A 6 31.89 -21.81 40.99
C ARG A 6 31.58 -21.03 39.71
N LEU A 7 32.48 -21.03 38.73
CA LEU A 7 32.31 -20.24 37.50
C LEU A 7 31.61 -20.99 36.36
N ALA A 8 31.36 -22.30 36.49
CA ALA A 8 30.74 -23.11 35.44
C ALA A 8 29.19 -23.09 35.45
N ALA A 9 28.54 -22.59 36.52
CA ALA A 9 27.08 -22.66 36.66
C ALA A 9 26.33 -21.45 36.07
N LEU A 10 27.02 -20.34 35.78
CA LEU A 10 26.38 -19.12 35.27
C LEU A 10 26.36 -19.01 33.73
N ALA A 11 27.12 -19.85 33.03
CA ALA A 11 27.20 -19.80 31.56
C ALA A 11 26.17 -20.70 30.85
N ALA A 12 25.50 -21.62 31.55
CA ALA A 12 24.57 -22.57 30.95
C ALA A 12 23.09 -22.10 30.94
N ALA A 13 22.75 -21.02 31.67
CA ALA A 13 21.37 -20.54 31.77
C ALA A 13 21.02 -19.43 30.75
N ALA A 14 21.99 -18.94 29.96
CA ALA A 14 21.79 -17.80 29.05
C ALA A 14 21.52 -18.19 27.58
N LEU A 15 21.44 -19.49 27.26
CA LEU A 15 21.27 -19.98 25.88
C LEU A 15 19.83 -20.39 25.50
N VAL A 16 18.84 -20.07 26.33
CA VAL A 16 17.42 -20.15 25.93
C VAL A 16 16.95 -18.77 25.42
N ALA A 17 17.72 -18.21 24.48
CA ALA A 17 17.30 -17.03 23.74
C ALA A 17 16.40 -17.47 22.58
N THR A 18 15.10 -17.37 22.83
CA THR A 18 14.10 -16.90 21.85
C THR A 18 14.06 -17.59 20.49
N ALA A 19 13.61 -18.85 20.47
CA ALA A 19 12.72 -19.29 19.38
C ALA A 19 11.29 -18.90 19.74
N CYS A 20 11.02 -17.60 19.85
CA CYS A 20 9.66 -17.12 19.66
C CYS A 20 9.36 -17.34 18.19
N THR A 21 8.85 -18.52 17.83
CA THR A 21 8.10 -18.66 16.59
C THR A 21 6.96 -17.67 16.74
N TYR A 22 7.08 -16.51 16.10
CA TYR A 22 6.01 -15.54 16.01
C TYR A 22 4.91 -16.21 15.20
N ARG A 23 4.05 -16.93 15.91
CA ARG A 23 2.79 -17.46 15.41
C ARG A 23 1.96 -16.21 15.22
N GLN A 24 1.93 -15.69 13.99
CA GLN A 24 1.02 -14.62 13.63
C GLN A 24 -0.37 -15.05 14.09
N PRO A 25 -0.98 -14.36 15.08
CA PRO A 25 -2.38 -14.58 15.39
C PRO A 25 -3.13 -14.43 14.06
N ALA A 26 -4.10 -15.29 13.77
CA ALA A 26 -4.97 -15.11 12.62
C ALA A 26 -5.40 -13.64 12.59
N GLY A 27 -4.89 -12.89 11.60
CA GLY A 27 -4.78 -11.44 11.73
C GLY A 27 -6.16 -10.83 11.92
N ASN A 28 -6.35 -10.06 13.00
CA ASN A 28 -7.58 -9.32 13.16
C ASN A 28 -7.70 -8.30 12.00
N LEU A 29 -8.90 -8.12 11.46
CA LEU A 29 -9.13 -7.24 10.31
C LEU A 29 -8.72 -5.79 10.61
N VAL A 30 -8.80 -5.39 11.89
CA VAL A 30 -8.37 -4.06 12.36
C VAL A 30 -6.87 -3.86 12.15
N SER A 31 -5.98 -4.76 12.59
CA SER A 31 -4.53 -4.58 12.38
C SER A 31 -4.12 -4.71 10.92
N GLN A 32 -4.80 -5.58 10.16
CA GLN A 32 -4.58 -5.67 8.70
C GLN A 32 -4.95 -4.35 8.01
N ARG A 33 -6.08 -3.75 8.39
CA ARG A 33 -6.49 -2.43 7.92
C ARG A 33 -5.50 -1.34 8.34
N LEU A 34 -5.11 -1.28 9.61
CA LEU A 34 -4.14 -0.30 10.08
C LEU A 34 -2.82 -0.41 9.31
N THR A 35 -2.37 -1.63 9.04
CA THR A 35 -1.17 -1.89 8.24
C THR A 35 -1.38 -1.49 6.77
N TRP A 36 -2.56 -1.75 6.20
CA TRP A 36 -2.93 -1.29 4.87
C TRP A 36 -2.96 0.24 4.77
N PHE A 37 -3.52 0.94 5.75
CA PHE A 37 -3.58 2.40 5.76
C PHE A 37 -2.20 3.03 5.93
N SER A 38 -1.37 2.49 6.83
CA SER A 38 0.03 2.92 6.93
C SER A 38 0.81 2.65 5.64
N TYR A 39 0.54 1.53 4.97
CA TYR A 39 1.12 1.22 3.67
C TYR A 39 0.65 2.23 2.59
N LEU A 40 -0.66 2.44 2.47
CA LEU A 40 -1.30 3.37 1.52
C LEU A 40 -0.84 4.81 1.72
N GLY A 41 -0.74 5.26 2.97
CA GLY A 41 -0.26 6.59 3.34
C GLY A 41 1.26 6.75 3.27
N ALA A 42 2.00 5.69 2.90
CA ALA A 42 3.45 5.66 2.82
C ALA A 42 4.13 6.14 4.12
N GLU A 43 3.59 5.75 5.28
CA GLU A 43 4.04 6.23 6.59
C GLU A 43 5.50 5.84 6.90
N ASP A 44 5.92 4.64 6.45
CA ASP A 44 7.32 4.20 6.55
C ASP A 44 8.27 5.10 5.73
N ILE A 45 7.82 5.54 4.55
CA ILE A 45 8.59 6.44 3.70
C ILE A 45 8.62 7.85 4.31
N ARG A 46 7.48 8.33 4.83
CA ARG A 46 7.40 9.63 5.49
C ARG A 46 8.37 9.72 6.66
N ALA A 47 8.34 8.73 7.55
CA ALA A 47 9.18 8.68 8.74
C ALA A 47 10.68 8.66 8.41
N ALA A 48 11.07 8.06 7.28
CA ALA A 48 12.46 7.99 6.83
C ALA A 48 12.89 9.16 5.91
N CYS A 49 11.95 10.00 5.46
CA CYS A 49 12.24 11.03 4.49
C CYS A 49 12.89 12.25 5.13
N GLY A 50 13.99 12.70 4.53
CA GLY A 50 14.69 13.90 4.95
C GLY A 50 15.83 14.26 4.01
N PRO A 51 16.62 15.28 4.35
CA PRO A 51 17.74 15.72 3.53
C PRO A 51 18.72 14.57 3.26
N ARG A 52 19.02 14.31 1.99
CA ARG A 52 19.91 13.22 1.51
C ARG A 52 19.34 11.80 1.63
N THR A 53 18.07 11.62 1.99
CA THR A 53 17.41 10.31 1.87
C THR A 53 17.27 9.94 0.39
N PRO A 54 17.64 8.72 -0.02
CA PRO A 54 17.43 8.25 -1.38
C PRO A 54 15.97 8.35 -1.81
N THR A 55 15.77 8.60 -3.11
CA THR A 55 14.43 8.71 -3.66
C THR A 55 13.70 7.37 -3.56
N ARG A 56 12.47 7.40 -3.01
CA ARG A 56 11.58 6.25 -2.93
C ARG A 56 10.14 6.68 -3.16
N TYR A 57 9.42 5.91 -3.96
CA TYR A 57 8.02 6.11 -4.28
C TYR A 57 7.23 4.86 -3.93
N ARG A 58 5.98 5.05 -3.52
CA ARG A 58 4.96 4.03 -3.42
C ARG A 58 3.74 4.49 -4.21
N LEU A 59 3.28 3.63 -5.11
CA LEU A 59 2.08 3.85 -5.90
C LEU A 59 1.13 2.69 -5.64
N VAL A 60 -0.06 3.01 -5.17
CA VAL A 60 -1.09 2.02 -4.87
C VAL A 60 -2.29 2.26 -5.76
N TYR A 61 -2.65 1.26 -6.54
CA TYR A 61 -3.89 1.21 -7.29
C TYR A 61 -4.91 0.38 -6.55
N ASN A 62 -6.01 1.00 -6.14
CA ASN A 62 -7.19 0.31 -5.65
C ASN A 62 -8.17 0.15 -6.81
N ALA A 63 -8.66 -1.06 -7.02
CA ALA A 63 -9.62 -1.37 -8.07
C ALA A 63 -10.78 -2.17 -7.48
N ASP A 64 -11.51 -1.52 -6.57
CA ASP A 64 -12.38 -2.15 -5.58
C ASP A 64 -11.58 -3.07 -4.64
N PHE A 65 -11.46 -2.69 -3.36
CA PHE A 65 -10.56 -3.31 -2.39
C PHE A 65 -10.86 -4.80 -2.16
N VAL A 66 -12.11 -5.25 -2.37
CA VAL A 66 -12.46 -6.68 -2.33
C VAL A 66 -12.06 -7.46 -3.59
N LYS A 67 -11.76 -6.77 -4.69
CA LYS A 67 -11.45 -7.40 -5.99
C LYS A 67 -9.96 -7.37 -6.27
N GLN A 68 -9.33 -6.21 -6.15
CA GLN A 68 -7.89 -6.09 -6.36
C GLN A 68 -7.34 -4.80 -5.76
N ALA A 69 -6.23 -4.93 -5.05
CA ALA A 69 -5.34 -3.84 -4.71
C ALA A 69 -3.93 -4.16 -5.19
N ARG A 70 -3.24 -3.15 -5.71
CA ARG A 70 -1.91 -3.33 -6.31
C ARG A 70 -0.96 -2.25 -5.82
N GLY A 71 0.21 -2.66 -5.38
CA GLY A 71 1.28 -1.79 -4.90
C GLY A 71 2.53 -1.87 -5.78
N TYR A 72 3.15 -0.72 -5.98
CA TYR A 72 4.45 -0.54 -6.62
C TYR A 72 5.34 0.29 -5.71
N ASP A 73 6.34 -0.34 -5.09
CA ASP A 73 7.40 0.36 -4.38
C ASP A 73 8.59 0.52 -5.33
N VAL A 74 8.94 1.76 -5.68
CA VAL A 74 10.06 2.09 -6.57
C VAL A 74 11.13 2.80 -5.76
N TRP A 75 12.37 2.33 -5.81
CA TRP A 75 13.48 3.02 -5.16
C TRP A 75 14.74 3.04 -6.02
N ASP A 76 15.49 4.10 -5.81
CA ASP A 76 16.74 4.39 -6.49
C ASP A 76 17.82 3.35 -6.13
N THR A 77 18.67 3.05 -7.10
CA THR A 77 19.85 2.19 -7.00
C THR A 77 20.99 2.83 -7.78
N ARG A 78 22.22 2.32 -7.66
CA ARG A 78 23.37 2.95 -8.35
C ARG A 78 23.22 3.06 -9.88
N ASP A 79 22.49 2.13 -10.50
CA ASP A 79 22.42 1.98 -11.96
C ASP A 79 21.01 2.27 -12.54
N GLY A 80 20.10 2.82 -11.73
CA GLY A 80 18.68 3.00 -12.11
C GLY A 80 17.77 2.76 -10.91
N ALA A 81 16.71 1.98 -11.06
CA ALA A 81 15.79 1.69 -9.96
C ALA A 81 15.30 0.24 -9.94
N VAL A 82 14.76 -0.16 -8.79
CA VAL A 82 14.03 -1.41 -8.62
C VAL A 82 12.57 -1.09 -8.38
N ILE A 83 11.68 -1.89 -8.97
CA ILE A 83 10.25 -1.91 -8.68
C ILE A 83 9.91 -3.21 -7.96
N ASP A 84 9.50 -3.14 -6.70
CA ASP A 84 8.78 -4.23 -6.04
C ASP A 84 7.29 -4.10 -6.30
N GLN A 85 6.70 -5.21 -6.73
CA GLN A 85 5.31 -5.28 -7.17
C GLN A 85 4.58 -6.25 -6.26
N VAL A 86 3.41 -5.84 -5.78
CA VAL A 86 2.53 -6.70 -5.00
C VAL A 86 1.10 -6.54 -5.51
N VAL A 87 0.42 -7.67 -5.73
CA VAL A 87 -1.00 -7.69 -6.06
C VAL A 87 -1.70 -8.55 -5.05
N ASP A 88 -2.65 -7.93 -4.38
CA ASP A 88 -3.65 -8.59 -3.56
C ASP A 88 -4.95 -8.66 -4.38
N ARG A 89 -5.54 -9.85 -4.51
CA ARG A 89 -6.83 -10.04 -5.21
C ARG A 89 -8.02 -9.98 -4.28
N GLY A 90 -7.84 -9.32 -3.13
CA GLY A 90 -8.84 -9.20 -2.11
C GLY A 90 -8.91 -10.45 -1.24
N LEU A 91 -9.21 -10.18 0.03
CA LEU A 91 -9.78 -11.13 0.96
C LEU A 91 -11.12 -11.61 0.39
N THR A 92 -11.17 -12.83 -0.15
CA THR A 92 -12.43 -13.57 -0.28
C THR A 92 -12.95 -13.81 1.14
N LEU A 93 -13.66 -12.84 1.71
CA LEU A 93 -14.43 -12.99 2.94
C LEU A 93 -15.86 -13.32 2.55
N ALA A 94 -16.10 -14.51 2.00
CA ALA A 94 -17.35 -15.16 2.33
C ALA A 94 -17.30 -15.42 3.85
N ARG A 95 -18.42 -15.23 4.56
CA ARG A 95 -18.52 -15.45 6.02
C ARG A 95 -18.01 -16.83 6.46
N ASP A 96 -17.90 -17.77 5.52
CA ASP A 96 -17.54 -19.16 5.73
C ASP A 96 -16.23 -19.57 5.02
N THR A 97 -15.43 -18.60 4.55
CA THR A 97 -14.18 -18.92 3.83
C THR A 97 -13.11 -19.40 4.81
N PRO A 98 -12.58 -20.62 4.67
CA PRO A 98 -11.45 -21.07 5.48
C PRO A 98 -10.27 -20.12 5.29
N VAL A 99 -9.51 -19.85 6.35
CA VAL A 99 -8.31 -18.98 6.35
C VAL A 99 -7.28 -19.37 5.25
N ALA A 100 -7.36 -20.60 4.74
CA ALA A 100 -6.57 -21.12 3.64
C ALA A 100 -6.89 -20.52 2.24
N GLU A 101 -8.00 -19.80 2.07
CA GLU A 101 -8.39 -19.17 0.79
C GLU A 101 -8.12 -17.65 0.75
N ILE A 102 -7.49 -17.09 1.79
CA ILE A 102 -6.86 -15.77 1.67
C ILE A 102 -5.74 -15.93 0.65
N GLY A 103 -5.95 -15.41 -0.57
CA GLY A 103 -4.98 -15.52 -1.64
C GLY A 103 -3.62 -14.97 -1.18
N VAL A 104 -2.56 -15.77 -1.30
CA VAL A 104 -1.20 -15.29 -1.06
C VAL A 104 -0.93 -14.14 -2.05
N PRO A 105 -0.53 -12.94 -1.58
CA PRO A 105 -0.25 -11.83 -2.49
C PRO A 105 0.77 -12.24 -3.56
N VAL A 106 0.45 -11.96 -4.82
CA VAL A 106 1.38 -12.22 -5.93
C VAL A 106 2.44 -11.13 -5.90
N ARG A 107 3.70 -11.54 -5.82
CA ARG A 107 4.84 -10.62 -5.78
C ARG A 107 5.71 -10.81 -7.01
N ALA A 108 6.24 -9.70 -7.50
CA ALA A 108 7.24 -9.72 -8.55
C ALA A 108 8.21 -8.54 -8.38
N ARG A 109 9.29 -8.57 -9.14
CA ARG A 109 10.29 -7.50 -9.18
C ARG A 109 10.64 -7.17 -10.62
N ALA A 110 10.80 -5.89 -10.91
CA ALA A 110 11.36 -5.39 -12.15
C ALA A 110 12.56 -4.48 -11.86
N ARG A 111 13.42 -4.29 -12.86
CA ARG A 111 14.49 -3.30 -12.84
C ARG A 111 14.19 -2.24 -13.88
N LEU A 112 14.55 -1.01 -13.54
CA LEU A 112 14.63 0.11 -14.47
C LEU A 112 16.10 0.46 -14.63
N ASP A 113 16.54 0.66 -15.86
CA ASP A 113 17.81 1.36 -16.07
C ASP A 113 17.68 2.85 -15.70
N ALA A 114 18.79 3.59 -15.76
CA ALA A 114 18.81 5.00 -15.43
C ALA A 114 17.86 5.84 -16.32
N ALA A 115 17.79 5.57 -17.63
CA ALA A 115 16.94 6.33 -18.55
C ALA A 115 15.45 6.05 -18.30
N GLU A 116 15.10 4.80 -18.04
CA GLU A 116 13.75 4.39 -17.66
C GLU A 116 13.33 5.00 -16.32
N PHE A 117 14.25 5.08 -15.36
CA PHE A 117 13.94 5.70 -14.07
C PHE A 117 13.72 7.21 -14.21
N GLU A 118 14.52 7.91 -15.02
CA GLU A 118 14.26 9.32 -15.35
C GLU A 118 12.91 9.51 -16.05
N GLN A 119 12.59 8.63 -17.01
CA GLN A 119 11.29 8.65 -17.69
C GLN A 119 10.15 8.46 -16.68
N PHE A 120 10.27 7.52 -15.75
CA PHE A 120 9.28 7.30 -14.70
C PHE A 120 9.06 8.56 -13.84
N ARG A 121 10.13 9.24 -13.42
CA ARG A 121 10.04 10.50 -12.65
C ARG A 121 9.40 11.62 -13.47
N ALA A 122 9.69 11.70 -14.76
CA ALA A 122 9.05 12.66 -15.67
C ALA A 122 7.54 12.38 -15.81
N LEU A 123 7.13 11.11 -15.90
CA LEU A 123 5.72 10.72 -15.96
C LEU A 123 4.97 11.01 -14.65
N LEU A 124 5.61 10.82 -13.49
CA LEU A 124 5.07 11.26 -12.20
C LEU A 124 4.81 12.77 -12.19
N ARG A 125 5.79 13.56 -12.63
CA ARG A 125 5.66 15.02 -12.71
C ARG A 125 4.55 15.43 -13.69
N ALA A 126 4.51 14.83 -14.88
CA ALA A 126 3.47 15.10 -15.88
C ALA A 126 2.06 14.70 -15.42
N SER A 127 1.96 13.74 -14.49
CA SER A 127 0.71 13.33 -13.85
C SER A 127 0.34 14.22 -12.66
N GLY A 128 1.11 15.27 -12.36
CA GLY A 128 0.87 16.16 -11.23
C GLY A 128 1.16 15.54 -9.86
N ALA A 129 2.00 14.51 -9.78
CA ALA A 129 2.29 13.81 -8.51
C ALA A 129 2.91 14.72 -7.44
N PHE A 130 3.67 15.73 -7.89
CA PHE A 130 4.40 16.67 -7.04
C PHE A 130 3.72 18.04 -6.93
N GLU A 131 2.50 18.19 -7.46
CA GLU A 131 1.65 19.38 -7.25
C GLU A 131 1.10 19.39 -5.82
N PRO A 132 0.58 20.53 -5.31
CA PRO A 132 -0.16 20.55 -4.06
C PRO A 132 -1.22 19.44 -4.01
N PRO A 133 -1.30 18.68 -2.91
CA PRO A 133 -2.22 17.56 -2.81
C PRO A 133 -3.66 18.04 -2.88
N PRO A 134 -4.59 17.24 -3.44
CA PRO A 134 -6.01 17.54 -3.43
C PRO A 134 -6.58 17.31 -2.02
N VAL A 135 -6.27 18.21 -1.08
CA VAL A 135 -6.70 18.11 0.32
C VAL A 135 -8.22 18.01 0.39
N GLY A 136 -8.72 17.09 1.22
CA GLY A 136 -10.15 16.79 1.35
C GLY A 136 -10.69 15.81 0.28
N LEU A 137 -9.86 15.34 -0.65
CA LEU A 137 -10.25 14.27 -1.57
C LEU A 137 -10.47 12.97 -0.81
N ARG A 138 -11.70 12.46 -0.86
CA ARG A 138 -12.11 11.21 -0.20
C ARG A 138 -12.06 10.05 -1.20
N LEU A 139 -11.39 8.96 -0.83
CA LEU A 139 -11.17 7.77 -1.64
C LEU A 139 -11.88 6.59 -0.99
N ASN A 140 -12.89 6.05 -1.67
CA ASN A 140 -13.68 4.95 -1.16
C ASN A 140 -13.03 3.60 -1.45
N SER A 141 -12.96 2.70 -0.48
CA SER A 141 -12.51 1.30 -0.62
C SER A 141 -13.07 0.56 -1.83
N ARG A 142 -14.34 0.80 -2.21
CA ARG A 142 -14.98 0.17 -3.38
C ARG A 142 -14.74 0.91 -4.70
N GLY A 143 -14.09 2.07 -4.65
CA GLY A 143 -13.76 2.89 -5.80
C GLY A 143 -12.53 2.42 -6.54
N TYR A 144 -12.22 3.13 -7.62
CA TYR A 144 -11.00 2.93 -8.39
C TYR A 144 -10.14 4.17 -8.21
N TYR A 145 -8.93 4.04 -7.70
CA TYR A 145 -8.09 5.20 -7.45
C TYR A 145 -6.61 4.85 -7.41
N TRP A 146 -5.78 5.87 -7.60
CA TRP A 146 -4.37 5.80 -7.28
C TRP A 146 -4.06 6.67 -6.06
N VAL A 147 -3.22 6.15 -5.17
CA VAL A 147 -2.49 6.95 -4.17
C VAL A 147 -1.02 6.86 -4.50
N VAL A 148 -0.34 8.00 -4.52
CA VAL A 148 1.09 8.10 -4.82
C VAL A 148 1.74 8.89 -3.69
N GLY A 149 2.69 8.29 -2.99
CA GLY A 149 3.47 8.94 -1.96
C GLY A 149 4.93 8.59 -2.05
N GLY A 150 5.79 9.41 -1.47
CA GLY A 150 7.22 9.15 -1.56
C GLY A 150 8.09 10.19 -0.91
N CYS A 151 9.39 9.93 -0.91
CA CYS A 151 10.44 10.89 -0.65
C CYS A 151 11.05 11.31 -1.98
N HIS A 152 10.82 12.56 -2.38
CA HIS A 152 11.36 13.15 -3.59
C HIS A 152 12.24 14.34 -3.21
N GLU A 153 13.51 14.31 -3.58
CA GLU A 153 14.47 15.40 -3.27
C GLU A 153 14.52 15.74 -1.77
N GLY A 154 14.42 14.72 -0.92
CA GLY A 154 14.43 14.86 0.53
C GLY A 154 13.15 15.46 1.14
N ARG A 155 12.08 15.59 0.36
CA ARG A 155 10.76 16.05 0.81
C ARG A 155 9.72 14.95 0.64
N PHE A 156 8.93 14.73 1.68
CA PHE A 156 7.80 13.83 1.60
C PHE A 156 6.67 14.48 0.79
N PHE A 157 5.95 13.66 0.03
CA PHE A 157 4.69 14.04 -0.60
C PHE A 157 3.73 12.85 -0.56
N LEU A 158 2.43 13.15 -0.62
CA LEU A 158 1.36 12.18 -0.84
C LEU A 158 0.28 12.85 -1.68
N THR A 159 -0.27 12.15 -2.67
CA THR A 159 -1.37 12.64 -3.48
C THR A 159 -2.32 11.51 -3.88
N GLY A 160 -3.52 11.87 -4.33
CA GLY A 160 -4.57 10.95 -4.74
C GLY A 160 -5.15 11.28 -6.11
N TYR A 161 -5.71 10.25 -6.74
CA TYR A 161 -6.37 10.30 -8.04
C TYR A 161 -7.63 9.43 -7.97
N ASP A 162 -8.80 10.04 -7.85
CA ASP A 162 -10.07 9.31 -7.83
C ASP A 162 -10.63 9.10 -9.23
N TYR A 163 -11.11 7.89 -9.55
CA TYR A 163 -11.83 7.61 -10.78
C TYR A 163 -13.34 7.59 -10.53
N PRO A 164 -14.14 8.26 -11.38
CA PRO A 164 -13.74 9.03 -12.56
C PRO A 164 -13.49 10.52 -12.24
N SER A 165 -12.33 11.05 -12.65
CA SER A 165 -12.02 12.49 -12.58
C SER A 165 -11.00 12.91 -13.64
N ALA A 166 -10.99 14.20 -13.98
CA ALA A 166 -9.98 14.79 -14.87
C ALA A 166 -8.55 14.62 -14.32
N ARG A 167 -8.37 14.54 -12.99
CA ARG A 167 -7.04 14.29 -12.40
C ARG A 167 -6.58 12.86 -12.68
N PHE A 168 -7.50 11.88 -12.60
CA PHE A 168 -7.21 10.49 -12.94
C PHE A 168 -6.89 10.30 -14.43
N GLU A 169 -7.62 10.97 -15.32
CA GLU A 169 -7.38 10.92 -16.78
C GLU A 169 -6.02 11.51 -17.20
N ARG A 170 -5.42 12.37 -16.37
CA ARG A 170 -4.08 12.91 -16.59
C ARG A 170 -2.95 11.98 -16.18
N ILE A 171 -3.24 10.83 -15.55
CA ILE A 171 -2.21 9.86 -15.18
C ILE A 171 -1.48 9.37 -16.43
N ARG A 172 -0.15 9.38 -16.37
CA ARG A 172 0.76 8.84 -17.41
C ARG A 172 1.67 7.74 -16.88
N PHE A 173 1.90 7.69 -15.56
CA PHE A 173 2.74 6.66 -14.95
C PHE A 173 2.10 5.26 -14.95
N ALA A 174 0.76 5.16 -15.00
CA ALA A 174 0.07 3.87 -14.89
C ALA A 174 0.39 2.92 -16.06
N GLU A 175 0.43 3.45 -17.28
CA GLU A 175 0.79 2.67 -18.46
C GLU A 175 2.25 2.21 -18.42
N PHE A 176 3.15 3.08 -17.96
CA PHE A 176 4.57 2.75 -17.77
C PHE A 176 4.76 1.60 -16.77
N LEU A 177 4.01 1.62 -15.65
CA LEU A 177 4.04 0.55 -14.66
C LEU A 177 3.43 -0.75 -15.21
N ALA A 178 2.30 -0.66 -15.91
CA ALA A 178 1.64 -1.82 -16.49
C ALA A 178 2.54 -2.53 -17.52
N ALA A 179 3.27 -1.79 -18.35
CA ALA A 179 4.21 -2.34 -19.33
C ALA A 179 5.39 -3.09 -18.68
N ARG A 180 5.69 -2.79 -17.40
CA ARG A 180 6.78 -3.39 -16.63
C ARG A 180 6.27 -4.31 -15.53
N ASP A 181 4.98 -4.61 -15.52
CA ASP A 181 4.40 -5.51 -14.55
C ASP A 181 4.82 -6.96 -14.83
N ARG A 182 5.40 -7.61 -13.83
CA ARG A 182 5.90 -8.99 -13.90
C ARG A 182 5.06 -9.94 -13.06
N THR A 183 3.95 -9.47 -12.49
CA THR A 183 3.08 -10.28 -11.63
C THR A 183 2.24 -11.28 -12.43
N GLY A 184 2.08 -11.04 -13.74
CA GLY A 184 1.18 -11.82 -14.60
C GLY A 184 -0.30 -11.66 -14.26
N VAL A 185 -0.64 -10.77 -13.33
CA VAL A 185 -2.02 -10.48 -12.95
C VAL A 185 -2.55 -9.34 -13.82
N ALA A 186 -3.61 -9.61 -14.57
CA ALA A 186 -4.27 -8.58 -15.37
C ALA A 186 -4.78 -7.42 -14.50
N TYR A 187 -4.65 -6.20 -15.04
CA TYR A 187 -5.30 -5.03 -14.47
C TYR A 187 -6.83 -5.15 -14.63
N PRO A 188 -7.62 -4.83 -13.59
CA PRO A 188 -9.05 -4.76 -13.71
C PRO A 188 -9.48 -3.72 -14.75
N ARG A 189 -10.52 -4.06 -15.52
CA ARG A 189 -11.14 -3.10 -16.43
C ARG A 189 -11.84 -2.02 -15.61
N LEU A 190 -11.61 -0.76 -15.93
CA LEU A 190 -12.37 0.35 -15.36
C LEU A 190 -13.84 0.23 -15.79
N PRO A 191 -14.81 0.30 -14.84
CA PRO A 191 -16.22 0.35 -15.19
C PRO A 191 -16.58 1.70 -15.82
N GLU A 192 -17.72 1.76 -16.50
CA GLU A 192 -18.27 3.03 -17.00
C GLU A 192 -18.37 4.07 -15.87
N PRO A 193 -18.01 5.35 -16.09
CA PRO A 193 -17.93 6.37 -15.04
C PRO A 193 -19.16 6.47 -14.12
N GLY A 194 -20.37 6.35 -14.68
CA GLY A 194 -21.62 6.37 -13.90
C GLY A 194 -21.78 5.15 -12.99
N LEU A 195 -21.40 3.98 -13.49
CA LEU A 195 -21.44 2.72 -12.73
C LEU A 195 -20.36 2.71 -11.64
N ALA A 196 -19.16 3.20 -11.96
CA ALA A 196 -18.06 3.31 -11.01
C ALA A 196 -18.48 4.07 -9.73
N ARG A 197 -19.12 5.23 -9.91
CA ARG A 197 -19.63 6.05 -8.80
C ARG A 197 -20.76 5.36 -8.04
N PHE A 198 -21.62 4.61 -8.74
CA PHE A 198 -22.70 3.85 -8.12
C PHE A 198 -22.15 2.73 -7.22
N GLU A 199 -21.22 1.93 -7.75
CA GLU A 199 -20.62 0.77 -7.07
C GLU A 199 -19.67 1.16 -5.92
N ALA A 200 -19.01 2.32 -6.04
CA ALA A 200 -18.18 2.87 -4.98
C ALA A 200 -19.00 3.23 -3.72
N ARG A 201 -20.33 3.32 -3.81
CA ARG A 201 -21.15 3.60 -2.64
C ARG A 201 -21.21 2.37 -1.74
N CYS A 202 -20.61 2.53 -0.58
CA CYS A 202 -20.93 1.69 0.56
C CYS A 202 -22.40 1.92 0.95
N ALA A 203 -23.23 0.87 0.83
CA ALA A 203 -24.61 0.95 1.28
C ALA A 203 -24.62 1.28 2.77
N ARG A 204 -25.28 2.39 3.15
CA ARG A 204 -25.56 2.66 4.57
C ARG A 204 -26.56 1.61 5.05
N VAL A 205 -26.12 0.71 5.92
CA VAL A 205 -27.06 -0.14 6.66
C VAL A 205 -27.80 0.79 7.62
N ARG A 206 -29.11 1.01 7.40
CA ARG A 206 -29.94 1.73 8.38
C ARG A 206 -30.12 0.81 9.59
N GLY A 207 -29.54 1.19 10.73
CA GLY A 207 -29.93 0.68 12.06
C GLY A 207 -29.39 -0.70 12.46
N GLY A 208 -28.14 -1.04 12.12
CA GLY A 208 -27.50 -2.26 12.61
C GLY A 208 -25.98 -2.16 12.60
N THR A 209 -25.35 -2.85 13.55
CA THR A 209 -23.89 -3.02 13.73
C THR A 209 -23.17 -3.17 12.39
N PRO A 210 -21.97 -2.56 12.20
CA PRO A 210 -21.25 -2.58 10.92
C PRO A 210 -20.82 -4.01 10.53
N ASP A 211 -21.68 -4.70 9.79
CA ASP A 211 -21.48 -6.11 9.41
C ASP A 211 -20.75 -6.27 8.06
N ASN A 212 -20.30 -5.18 7.42
CA ASN A 212 -19.44 -5.25 6.25
C ASN A 212 -18.06 -4.63 6.52
N PRO A 213 -17.08 -5.44 6.97
CA PRO A 213 -15.74 -4.98 7.34
C PRO A 213 -14.87 -4.53 6.16
N ILE A 214 -15.46 -4.26 4.99
CA ILE A 214 -14.71 -3.96 3.77
C ILE A 214 -15.06 -2.60 3.18
N CYS A 215 -15.99 -1.89 3.81
CA CYS A 215 -16.39 -0.54 3.44
C CYS A 215 -15.71 0.50 4.34
N PHE A 216 -14.65 1.11 3.81
CA PHE A 216 -13.96 2.23 4.44
C PHE A 216 -13.69 3.35 3.43
N GLU A 217 -13.26 4.48 3.95
CA GLU A 217 -12.85 5.63 3.16
C GLU A 217 -11.61 6.25 3.80
N VAL A 218 -10.73 6.78 2.95
CA VAL A 218 -9.56 7.56 3.37
C VAL A 218 -9.62 8.93 2.73
N GLU A 219 -9.06 9.93 3.40
CA GLU A 219 -9.01 11.29 2.87
C GLU A 219 -7.56 11.72 2.66
N ILE A 220 -7.30 12.43 1.55
CA ILE A 220 -6.01 13.06 1.30
C ILE A 220 -5.91 14.32 2.17
N GLY A 221 -4.94 14.35 3.08
CA GLY A 221 -4.55 15.52 3.86
C GLY A 221 -3.37 16.28 3.25
N ALA A 222 -2.94 17.34 3.94
CA ALA A 222 -1.81 18.17 3.49
C ALA A 222 -0.47 17.42 3.48
N ASP A 223 -0.23 16.59 4.50
CA ASP A 223 1.05 15.90 4.71
C ASP A 223 0.89 14.37 4.80
N GLY A 224 -0.27 13.83 4.43
CA GLY A 224 -0.56 12.41 4.62
C GLY A 224 -2.03 12.05 4.42
N LEU A 225 -2.41 10.82 4.78
CA LEU A 225 -3.82 10.44 4.85
C LEU A 225 -4.44 10.94 6.16
N VAL A 226 -5.71 11.33 6.11
CA VAL A 226 -6.52 11.72 7.26
C VAL A 226 -7.82 10.90 7.29
N GLY A 227 -8.35 10.70 8.50
CA GLY A 227 -9.66 10.07 8.73
C GLY A 227 -9.73 8.57 8.45
N LEU A 228 -9.80 7.76 9.51
CA LEU A 228 -10.45 6.44 9.43
C LEU A 228 -11.92 6.64 9.76
N ASN A 229 -12.70 7.13 8.79
CA ASN A 229 -14.15 7.13 8.96
C ASN A 229 -14.65 5.71 8.75
N THR A 230 -14.58 4.88 9.81
CA THR A 230 -15.48 3.73 9.92
C THR A 230 -16.88 4.31 10.02
N PHE A 231 -17.75 4.02 9.05
CA PHE A 231 -19.14 4.44 9.12
C PHE A 231 -19.75 3.86 10.41
N ASP A 232 -20.03 4.73 11.37
CA ASP A 232 -20.75 4.43 12.62
C ASP A 232 -22.18 3.92 12.33
#